data_AF-A0A2S2N3S8-F1
#
_entry.id   AF-A0A2S2N3S8-F1
#
_cell.length_a   1.000
_cell.length_b   1.000
_cell.length_c   1.000
_cell.angle_alpha   90.00
_cell.angle_beta   90.00
_cell.angle_gamma   90.00
#
_symmetry.space_group_name_H-M   'P 1'
#
loop_
_entity.id
_entity.type
_entity.pdbx_description
1 polymer ?
#
loop_
_entity_poly.entity_id
_entity_poly.type
_entity_poly.pdbx_seq_one_letter_code
_entity_poly.pdbx_strand_id
1 'polypeptide(L)'
;DIYGYSGVFICGPSPHWVLLTGRGALRLHPMGIDGPVESFAPFHNVNCPKGFLYFNRQGELRISVLPAYLSYDAPWPVRKIPLRCTAHYVAYHVESKVYAVATSSPHPCTRIPRMTE
;
A
#
# COMPACT_ATOMS: atom_id res chain seq x y z
N ASP A 1 -3.50 -18.50 -3.62
CA ASP A 1 -3.07 -17.20 -3.05
C ASP A 1 -3.36 -16.09 -4.06
N ILE A 2 -3.43 -14.84 -3.59
CA ILE A 2 -3.51 -13.64 -4.43
C ILE A 2 -2.29 -12.80 -4.12
N TYR A 3 -1.45 -12.58 -5.12
CA TYR A 3 -0.14 -11.91 -4.98
C TYR A 3 0.72 -12.46 -3.81
N GLY A 4 0.69 -13.78 -3.57
CA GLY A 4 1.43 -14.41 -2.47
C GLY A 4 0.75 -14.30 -1.09
N TYR A 5 -0.38 -13.60 -0.98
CA TYR A 5 -1.17 -13.53 0.24
C TYR A 5 -2.26 -14.60 0.25
N SER A 6 -2.39 -15.26 1.40
CA SER A 6 -3.50 -16.16 1.70
C SER A 6 -4.48 -15.45 2.62
N GLY A 7 -5.76 -15.64 2.37
CA GLY A 7 -6.81 -14.93 3.09
C GLY A 7 -8.19 -15.17 2.51
N VAL A 8 -9.15 -14.43 3.04
CA VAL A 8 -10.55 -14.44 2.62
C VAL A 8 -10.91 -13.06 2.11
N PHE A 9 -11.72 -13.00 1.07
CA PHE A 9 -12.36 -11.77 0.64
C PHE A 9 -13.82 -11.80 1.09
N ILE A 10 -14.23 -10.78 1.84
CA ILE A 10 -15.60 -10.61 2.33
C ILE A 10 -16.33 -9.72 1.32
N CYS A 11 -17.29 -10.30 0.60
CA CYS A 11 -18.20 -9.57 -0.28
C CYS A 11 -19.28 -8.83 0.52
N GLY A 12 -20.08 -8.02 -0.17
CA GLY A 12 -21.22 -7.30 0.41
C GLY A 12 -21.11 -5.77 0.25
N PRO A 13 -21.88 -5.00 1.05
CA PRO A 13 -21.94 -3.54 0.92
C PRO A 13 -20.65 -2.83 1.34
N SER A 14 -19.82 -3.48 2.16
CA SER A 14 -18.51 -2.98 2.56
C SER A 14 -17.48 -4.09 2.38
N PRO A 15 -16.96 -4.27 1.15
CA PRO A 15 -16.07 -5.38 0.85
C PRO A 15 -14.70 -5.21 1.52
N HIS A 16 -14.14 -6.31 2.03
CA HIS A 16 -12.89 -6.32 2.78
C HIS A 16 -12.00 -7.51 2.45
N TRP A 17 -10.69 -7.25 2.38
CA TRP A 17 -9.65 -8.27 2.40
C TRP A 17 -9.34 -8.65 3.84
N VAL A 18 -9.38 -9.94 4.15
CA VAL A 18 -8.92 -10.50 5.42
C VAL A 18 -7.71 -11.37 5.14
N LEU A 19 -6.52 -10.85 5.44
CA LEU A 19 -5.25 -11.52 5.14
C LEU A 19 -4.62 -12.03 6.44
N LEU A 20 -4.15 -13.28 6.41
CA LEU A 20 -3.30 -13.83 7.46
C LEU A 20 -1.90 -14.05 6.89
N THR A 21 -0.94 -13.31 7.40
CA THR A 21 0.43 -13.32 6.88
C THR A 21 1.30 -14.30 7.65
N GLY A 22 2.49 -14.61 7.15
CA GLY A 22 3.45 -15.49 7.85
C GLY A 22 3.89 -14.97 9.22
N ARG A 23 3.58 -13.72 9.56
CA ARG A 23 3.79 -13.13 10.89
C ARG A 23 2.69 -13.45 11.90
N GLY A 24 1.63 -14.16 11.50
CA GLY A 24 0.50 -14.50 12.37
C GLY A 24 -0.41 -13.32 12.72
N ALA A 25 -0.23 -12.17 12.06
CA ALA A 25 -1.05 -10.99 12.28
C ALA A 25 -2.22 -10.95 11.28
N LEU A 26 -3.44 -10.79 11.79
CA LEU A 26 -4.64 -10.57 10.97
C LEU A 26 -4.63 -9.14 10.42
N ARG A 27 -4.88 -9.00 9.11
CA ARG A 27 -4.99 -7.70 8.43
C ARG A 27 -6.35 -7.57 7.76
N LEU A 28 -7.04 -6.46 8.01
CA LEU A 28 -8.29 -6.11 7.33
C LEU A 28 -8.08 -4.87 6.47
N HIS A 29 -8.29 -4.99 5.17
CA HIS A 29 -8.16 -3.86 4.23
C HIS A 29 -9.47 -3.66 3.46
N PRO A 30 -10.14 -2.49 3.57
CA PRO A 30 -11.35 -2.22 2.80
C PRO A 30 -11.06 -2.09 1.30
N MET A 31 -12.03 -2.46 0.46
CA MET A 31 -11.97 -2.30 -1.00
C MET A 31 -13.14 -1.47 -1.53
N GLY A 32 -13.21 -0.19 -1.16
CA GLY A 32 -14.35 0.68 -1.49
C GLY A 32 -14.38 1.29 -2.89
N ILE A 33 -13.40 1.02 -3.76
CA ILE A 33 -13.23 1.75 -5.04
C ILE A 33 -14.39 1.57 -6.03
N ASP A 34 -15.03 0.39 -6.04
CA ASP A 34 -16.11 0.04 -6.98
C ASP A 34 -17.45 -0.19 -6.26
N GLY A 35 -17.56 0.27 -5.00
CA GLY A 35 -18.74 0.07 -4.16
C GLY A 35 -18.93 -1.38 -3.68
N PRO A 36 -20.19 -1.83 -3.50
CA PRO A 36 -20.51 -3.20 -3.10
C PRO A 36 -20.01 -4.24 -4.12
N VAL A 37 -19.50 -5.34 -3.61
CA VAL A 37 -19.06 -6.50 -4.41
C VAL A 37 -19.98 -7.67 -4.13
N GLU A 38 -20.54 -8.26 -5.19
CA GLU A 38 -21.53 -9.34 -5.06
C GLU A 38 -20.89 -10.73 -5.07
N SER A 39 -19.84 -10.90 -5.87
CA SER A 39 -19.11 -12.16 -5.96
C SER A 39 -17.63 -11.92 -6.25
N PHE A 40 -16.81 -12.89 -5.86
CA PHE A 40 -15.36 -12.80 -5.93
C PHE A 40 -14.77 -14.19 -6.18
N ALA A 41 -13.70 -14.26 -6.98
CA ALA A 41 -12.92 -15.48 -7.13
C ALA A 41 -11.43 -15.17 -7.34
N PRO A 42 -10.51 -16.01 -6.82
CA PRO A 42 -9.11 -15.96 -7.24
C PRO A 42 -8.99 -16.30 -8.72
N PHE A 43 -8.08 -15.64 -9.43
CA PHE A 43 -7.90 -15.84 -10.86
C PHE A 43 -6.43 -15.75 -11.24
N HIS A 44 -5.89 -16.81 -11.85
CA HIS A 44 -4.51 -16.86 -12.30
C HIS A 44 -4.47 -17.13 -13.80
N ASN A 45 -3.95 -16.16 -14.56
CA ASN A 45 -3.80 -16.25 -15.99
C ASN A 45 -2.47 -15.59 -16.43
N VAL A 46 -1.97 -15.88 -17.62
CA VAL A 46 -0.76 -15.27 -18.19
C VAL A 46 -0.86 -13.73 -18.20
N ASN A 47 -2.05 -13.19 -18.48
CA ASN A 47 -2.31 -11.75 -18.48
C ASN A 47 -2.75 -11.20 -17.11
N CYS A 48 -2.95 -12.07 -16.13
CA CYS A 48 -3.39 -11.72 -14.77
C CYS A 48 -2.71 -12.66 -13.74
N PRO A 49 -1.39 -12.52 -13.54
CA PRO A 49 -0.66 -13.45 -12.69
C PRO A 49 -1.04 -13.24 -11.22
N LYS A 50 -1.54 -14.31 -10.60
CA LYS A 50 -1.95 -14.36 -9.18
C LYS A 50 -2.93 -13.24 -8.80
N GLY A 51 -3.81 -12.89 -9.72
CA GLY A 51 -4.84 -11.89 -9.52
C GLY A 51 -6.14 -12.48 -9.00
N PHE A 52 -7.21 -11.76 -9.28
CA PHE A 52 -8.57 -12.08 -8.88
C PHE A 52 -9.56 -11.48 -9.86
N LEU A 53 -10.80 -11.93 -9.76
CA LEU A 53 -11.93 -11.32 -10.44
C LEU A 53 -13.11 -11.15 -9.49
N TYR A 54 -13.97 -10.17 -9.78
CA TYR A 54 -15.16 -9.89 -8.99
C TYR A 54 -16.26 -9.27 -9.85
N PHE A 55 -17.50 -9.39 -9.38
CA PHE A 55 -18.64 -8.63 -9.91
C PHE A 55 -19.00 -7.49 -8.97
N ASN A 56 -19.10 -6.29 -9.53
CA ASN A 56 -19.69 -5.15 -8.81
C ASN A 56 -21.23 -5.20 -8.89
N ARG A 57 -21.88 -4.29 -8.16
CA ARG A 57 -23.35 -4.20 -8.13
C ARG A 57 -23.99 -3.84 -9.47
N GLN A 58 -23.21 -3.31 -10.42
CA GLN A 58 -23.65 -3.01 -11.77
C GLN A 58 -23.63 -4.24 -12.70
N GLY A 59 -23.18 -5.40 -12.20
CA GLY A 59 -23.04 -6.62 -12.99
C GLY A 59 -21.80 -6.62 -13.89
N GLU A 60 -20.85 -5.70 -13.67
CA GLU A 60 -19.61 -5.66 -14.44
C GLU A 60 -18.60 -6.64 -13.86
N LEU A 61 -18.01 -7.47 -14.73
CA LEU A 61 -16.90 -8.33 -14.37
C LEU A 61 -15.59 -7.54 -14.40
N ARG A 62 -14.87 -7.52 -13.28
CA ARG A 62 -13.55 -6.88 -13.15
C ARG A 62 -12.48 -7.96 -12.98
N ILE A 63 -11.48 -7.96 -13.87
CA ILE A 63 -10.25 -8.76 -13.72
C ILE A 63 -9.17 -7.83 -13.16
N SER A 64 -8.51 -8.21 -12.08
CA SER A 64 -7.65 -7.30 -11.32
C SER A 64 -6.49 -8.00 -10.63
N VAL A 65 -5.44 -7.22 -10.35
CA VAL A 65 -4.27 -7.64 -9.57
C VAL A 65 -4.06 -6.66 -8.42
N LEU A 66 -3.49 -7.14 -7.31
CA LEU A 66 -3.08 -6.25 -6.23
C LEU A 66 -1.84 -5.43 -6.66
N PRO A 67 -1.82 -4.10 -6.42
CA PRO A 67 -0.65 -3.27 -6.65
C PRO A 67 0.64 -3.82 -6.03
N ALA A 68 1.61 -4.16 -6.88
CA ALA A 68 2.83 -4.86 -6.48
C ALA A 68 3.80 -4.07 -5.59
N TYR A 69 3.72 -2.74 -5.61
CA TYR A 69 4.63 -1.85 -4.89
C TYR A 69 4.23 -1.62 -3.41
N LEU A 70 3.12 -2.21 -2.96
CA LEU A 70 2.63 -2.12 -1.58
C LEU A 70 2.91 -3.42 -0.83
N SER A 71 3.21 -3.29 0.45
CA SER A 71 3.11 -4.37 1.42
C SER A 71 1.72 -4.34 2.05
N TYR A 72 1.00 -5.45 1.95
CA TYR A 72 -0.29 -5.65 2.62
C TYR A 72 -0.16 -6.28 4.01
N ASP A 73 1.07 -6.57 4.43
CA ASP A 73 1.39 -7.12 5.75
C ASP A 73 1.76 -6.01 6.76
N ALA A 74 0.86 -5.06 6.89
CA ALA A 74 0.89 -3.97 7.85
C ALA A 74 -0.56 -3.56 8.15
N PRO A 75 -0.84 -2.82 9.23
CA PRO A 75 -2.20 -2.40 9.56
C PRO A 75 -2.87 -1.61 8.42
N TRP A 76 -2.09 -0.90 7.60
CA TRP A 76 -2.52 -0.23 6.38
C TRP A 76 -1.60 -0.69 5.23
N PRO A 77 -2.06 -0.76 3.97
CA PRO A 77 -1.18 -1.05 2.84
C PRO A 77 -0.13 0.05 2.70
N VAL A 78 1.15 -0.30 2.79
CA VAL A 78 2.25 0.69 2.85
C VAL A 78 3.39 0.35 1.90
N ARG A 79 4.05 1.40 1.40
CA ARG A 79 5.34 1.30 0.71
C ARG A 79 6.39 2.05 1.52
N LYS A 80 7.43 1.36 1.97
CA LYS A 80 8.58 1.99 2.63
C LYS A 80 9.58 2.46 1.58
N ILE A 81 9.90 3.75 1.58
CA ILE A 81 10.92 4.36 0.71
C ILE A 81 12.16 4.66 1.56
N PRO A 82 13.27 3.93 1.39
CA PRO A 82 14.46 4.12 2.22
C PRO A 82 15.25 5.36 1.77
N LEU A 83 15.23 6.44 2.56
CA LEU A 83 15.96 7.68 2.26
C LEU A 83 17.42 7.66 2.72
N ARG A 84 17.77 6.81 3.71
CA ARG A 84 19.12 6.71 4.32
C ARG A 84 19.62 8.02 4.96
N CYS A 85 18.71 8.95 5.23
CA CYS A 85 18.90 10.21 5.94
C CYS A 85 17.64 10.54 6.74
N THR A 86 17.69 11.55 7.61
CA THR A 86 16.53 11.97 8.41
C THR A 86 15.63 12.86 7.55
N ALA A 87 14.34 12.50 7.41
CA ALA A 87 13.35 13.37 6.79
C ALA A 87 12.71 14.28 7.84
N HIS A 88 12.66 15.58 7.56
CA HIS A 88 12.11 16.60 8.46
C HIS A 88 10.75 17.09 7.99
N TYR A 89 10.60 17.34 6.69
CA TYR A 89 9.37 17.87 6.09
C TYR A 89 9.07 17.19 4.77
N VAL A 90 7.78 17.11 4.43
CA VAL A 90 7.28 16.65 3.14
C VAL A 90 6.15 17.57 2.67
N ALA A 91 6.18 17.96 1.40
CA ALA A 91 5.13 18.77 0.77
C ALA A 91 4.78 18.19 -0.61
N TYR A 92 3.49 18.11 -0.93
CA TYR A 92 3.02 17.68 -2.24
C TYR A 92 2.78 18.89 -3.15
N HIS A 93 3.47 18.93 -4.28
CA HIS A 93 3.29 19.95 -5.30
C HIS A 93 2.25 19.49 -6.32
N VAL A 94 1.06 20.10 -6.30
CA VAL A 94 -0.12 19.65 -7.04
C VAL A 94 0.09 19.69 -8.55
N GLU A 95 0.65 20.78 -9.07
CA GLU A 95 0.84 21.02 -10.52
C GLU A 95 1.70 19.91 -11.15
N SER A 96 2.83 19.59 -10.50
CA SER A 96 3.80 18.62 -11.03
C SER A 96 3.59 17.19 -10.53
N LYS A 97 2.67 16.99 -9.57
CA LYS A 97 2.39 15.70 -8.91
C LYS A 97 3.64 15.06 -8.30
N VAL A 98 4.48 15.88 -7.65
CA VAL A 98 5.73 15.45 -6.98
C VAL A 98 5.72 15.77 -5.50
N TYR A 99 6.56 15.07 -4.73
CA TYR A 99 6.80 15.38 -3.32
C TYR A 99 8.17 16.04 -3.15
N ALA A 100 8.21 17.20 -2.50
CA ALA A 100 9.44 17.81 -2.00
C ALA A 100 9.70 17.30 -0.57
N VAL A 101 10.91 16.83 -0.30
CA VAL A 101 11.29 16.27 1.02
C VAL A 101 12.53 16.99 1.54
N ALA A 102 12.43 17.66 2.68
CA ALA A 102 13.57 18.27 3.36
C ALA A 102 14.26 17.22 4.24
N THR A 103 15.56 17.00 4.05
CA THR A 103 16.32 15.96 4.76
C THR A 103 17.61 16.49 5.38
N SER A 104 18.16 15.76 6.35
CA SER A 104 19.52 16.02 6.88
C SER A 104 20.35 14.75 6.99
N SER A 105 21.66 14.91 6.83
CA SER A 105 22.68 13.89 7.09
C SER A 105 23.64 14.37 8.19
N PRO A 106 24.00 13.51 9.15
CA PRO A 106 24.98 13.88 10.16
C PRO A 106 26.36 14.01 9.52
N HIS A 107 27.08 15.07 9.86
CA HIS A 107 28.50 15.24 9.55
C HIS A 107 29.28 15.51 10.84
N PRO A 108 30.51 14.96 10.99
CA PRO A 108 31.34 15.24 12.13
C PRO A 108 31.60 16.74 12.29
N CYS A 109 31.38 17.28 13.49
CA CYS A 109 31.71 18.67 13.78
C CYS A 109 33.21 18.79 14.05
N THR A 110 33.94 19.47 13.16
CA THR A 110 35.40 19.66 13.30
C THR A 110 35.79 21.00 13.92
N ARG A 111 34.80 21.83 14.29
CA ARG A 111 35.03 23.17 14.87
C ARG A 111 34.23 23.34 16.15
N ILE A 112 34.88 23.80 17.20
CA ILE A 112 34.22 24.20 18.43
C ILE A 112 33.52 25.55 18.18
N PRO A 113 32.19 25.67 18.33
CA PRO A 113 31.52 26.96 18.21
C PRO A 113 32.00 27.88 19.33
N ARG A 114 32.61 29.01 18.99
CA ARG A 114 32.93 30.06 19.95
C ARG A 114 31.71 30.95 20.11
N MET A 115 31.23 31.11 21.34
CA MET A 115 30.18 32.08 21.66
C MET A 115 30.85 33.45 21.75
N THR A 116 30.51 34.38 20.86
CA THR A 116 30.90 35.79 21.00
C THR A 116 29.96 36.45 21.99
N GLU A 117 30.52 37.11 23.00
CA GLU A 117 29.81 38.01 23.94
C GLU A 117 29.17 39.19 23.23
#